data_AF-A0A482XZH7-F1
#
_entry.id   AF-A0A482XZH7-F1
#
_cell.length_a   1.000
_cell.length_b   1.000
_cell.length_c   1.000
_cell.angle_alpha   90.00
_cell.angle_beta   90.00
_cell.angle_gamma   90.00
#
_symmetry.space_group_name_H-M   'P 1'
#
loop_
_entity.id
_entity.type
_entity.pdbx_description
1 polymer ?
#
loop_
_entity_poly.entity_id
_entity_poly.type
_entity_poly.pdbx_seq_one_letter_code
_entity_poly.pdbx_strand_id
1 'polypeptide(L)'
;MNRRTYLGAAAAVALAGCSSTEETENETAADGSAEDGTASDDGAEVTAFDDFEDISEWDVPIGTLSADADRTYTGSQSARLESGDGDDQVRVVRDLETPRDLSGTRPALALATEEQADIVVQLLDEDGDRIDFRQRIHTDTSLVQCNFGIDTIDGEPDWSAVSEVQIIRWTGEDDKGAVWVDDLRFVDAPETGQVMLQFDGGYETDYTRALPILEEYDFPAVSFLTTGRIREADGDEGEHLVRDQVTALADAGWTIGSHSAHGADLTDLSSDRDPETEVSDAVAWLEDAGFESGAQYFSYPYGRYDRATLEAVMAHHDLAFAGRYPSQGAAANPYLCSRVTAPDADEARSILDLTAERGGITSLAFGELDDDAESTLAETVDYLAELESAGELEVILPSDVEDTIVH
;
A
#
# COMPACT_ATOMS: atom_id res chain seq x y z
N MET A 1 -32.10 -26.36 32.64
CA MET A 1 -32.83 -25.09 32.94
C MET A 1 -32.36 -24.10 31.89
N ASN A 2 -33.12 -23.42 31.03
CA ASN A 2 -34.55 -23.24 30.80
C ASN A 2 -34.77 -23.06 29.28
N ARG A 3 -35.91 -23.56 28.79
CA ARG A 3 -36.47 -23.24 27.46
C ARG A 3 -37.05 -21.82 27.46
N ARG A 4 -37.12 -21.16 26.30
CA ARG A 4 -38.40 -20.67 25.72
C ARG A 4 -38.29 -20.16 24.28
N THR A 5 -39.09 -20.80 23.45
CA THR A 5 -39.57 -20.47 22.10
C THR A 5 -40.57 -19.30 22.13
N TYR A 6 -40.65 -18.50 21.05
CA TYR A 6 -41.93 -17.99 20.51
C TYR A 6 -41.89 -17.91 18.99
N LEU A 7 -43.02 -18.33 18.39
CA LEU A 7 -43.35 -18.38 16.96
C LEU A 7 -44.56 -17.46 16.76
N GLY A 8 -44.64 -16.73 15.64
CA GLY A 8 -45.80 -15.92 15.26
C GLY A 8 -45.84 -15.64 13.75
N ALA A 9 -46.79 -16.30 13.08
CA ALA A 9 -47.09 -16.32 11.64
C ALA A 9 -47.68 -14.98 11.10
N ALA A 10 -47.28 -14.49 9.92
CA ALA A 10 -47.79 -14.73 8.55
C ALA A 10 -49.07 -13.96 8.13
N ALA A 11 -49.00 -13.27 6.99
CA ALA A 11 -50.12 -13.09 6.05
C ALA A 11 -49.61 -12.62 4.67
N ALA A 12 -49.80 -13.46 3.65
CA ALA A 12 -49.64 -13.15 2.24
C ALA A 12 -51.03 -13.05 1.59
N VAL A 13 -51.20 -12.10 0.65
CA VAL A 13 -52.35 -12.05 -0.27
C VAL A 13 -51.82 -11.78 -1.66
N ALA A 14 -52.05 -12.74 -2.57
CA ALA A 14 -51.89 -12.60 -4.00
C ALA A 14 -53.27 -12.43 -4.65
N LEU A 15 -53.36 -11.59 -5.69
CA LEU A 15 -54.43 -11.67 -6.70
C LEU A 15 -53.88 -11.18 -8.05
N ALA A 16 -54.14 -12.00 -9.07
CA ALA A 16 -53.70 -11.87 -10.45
C ALA A 16 -54.66 -11.02 -11.32
N GLY A 17 -54.19 -10.55 -12.48
CA GLY A 17 -55.03 -10.05 -13.58
C GLY A 17 -54.23 -9.66 -14.82
N CYS A 18 -54.54 -10.29 -15.95
CA CYS A 18 -53.81 -10.27 -17.24
C CYS A 18 -54.23 -9.16 -18.23
N SER A 19 -53.45 -9.04 -19.32
CA SER A 19 -53.76 -8.50 -20.67
C SER A 19 -53.76 -6.96 -20.81
N SER A 20 -53.40 -6.30 -21.91
CA SER A 20 -52.79 -6.61 -23.22
C SER A 20 -52.69 -5.28 -24.00
N THR A 21 -51.71 -5.16 -24.91
CA THR A 21 -51.80 -4.45 -26.22
C THR A 21 -51.70 -2.91 -26.32
N GLU A 22 -50.63 -2.51 -27.05
CA GLU A 22 -50.42 -1.44 -28.05
C GLU A 22 -50.72 0.06 -27.78
N GLU A 23 -49.66 0.84 -28.06
CA GLU A 23 -49.53 2.16 -28.70
C GLU A 23 -50.68 3.19 -28.61
N THR A 24 -50.37 4.42 -28.18
CA THR A 24 -50.45 5.65 -29.01
C THR A 24 -49.77 6.82 -28.26
N GLU A 25 -49.02 7.63 -29.00
CA GLU A 25 -48.44 8.93 -28.64
C GLU A 25 -49.51 9.97 -28.20
N ASN A 26 -49.20 10.87 -27.25
CA ASN A 26 -49.09 12.33 -27.48
C ASN A 26 -48.91 13.13 -26.17
N GLU A 27 -48.17 14.23 -26.30
CA GLU A 27 -47.71 15.25 -25.35
C GLU A 27 -48.76 15.81 -24.37
N THR A 28 -48.41 16.13 -23.11
CA THR A 28 -48.05 17.50 -22.62
C THR A 28 -47.86 17.55 -21.09
N ALA A 29 -46.81 18.27 -20.68
CA ALA A 29 -46.36 18.77 -19.37
C ALA A 29 -47.30 18.75 -18.14
N ALA A 30 -46.74 18.33 -16.98
CA ALA A 30 -46.77 19.08 -15.72
C ALA A 30 -45.84 18.44 -14.65
N ASP A 31 -44.78 19.17 -14.34
CA ASP A 31 -44.19 19.46 -13.02
C ASP A 31 -44.43 18.48 -11.85
N GLY A 32 -43.34 17.93 -11.31
CA GLY A 32 -43.33 17.06 -10.14
C GLY A 32 -41.94 16.51 -9.86
N SER A 33 -41.07 17.36 -9.31
CA SER A 33 -39.74 17.01 -8.82
C SER A 33 -39.79 15.85 -7.81
N ALA A 34 -39.07 14.78 -8.12
CA ALA A 34 -38.62 13.79 -7.16
C ALA A 34 -37.10 13.70 -7.33
N GLU A 35 -36.37 14.32 -6.40
CA GLU A 35 -34.94 14.13 -6.22
C GLU A 35 -34.73 12.68 -5.78
N ASP A 36 -34.27 11.84 -6.71
CA ASP A 36 -33.67 10.55 -6.39
C ASP A 36 -32.16 10.83 -6.32
N GLY A 37 -31.68 11.04 -5.09
CA GLY A 37 -30.28 11.21 -4.79
C GLY A 37 -29.57 9.86 -4.88
N THR A 38 -29.23 9.44 -6.10
CA THR A 38 -28.10 8.54 -6.29
C THR A 38 -26.85 9.38 -6.09
N ALA A 39 -26.27 9.31 -4.88
CA ALA A 39 -24.87 9.63 -4.69
C ALA A 39 -24.08 8.63 -5.54
N SER A 40 -23.65 9.06 -6.72
CA SER A 40 -22.44 8.52 -7.30
C SER A 40 -21.32 8.94 -6.35
N ASP A 41 -20.71 7.94 -5.72
CA ASP A 41 -19.39 8.07 -5.16
C ASP A 41 -18.43 8.24 -6.34
N ASP A 42 -18.38 9.45 -6.88
CA ASP A 42 -17.33 9.86 -7.80
C ASP A 42 -16.10 10.06 -6.90
N GLY A 43 -15.22 9.05 -6.87
CA GLY A 43 -13.95 9.12 -6.16
C GLY A 43 -13.28 10.47 -6.43
N ALA A 44 -13.04 11.23 -5.37
CA ALA A 44 -12.51 12.57 -5.50
C ALA A 44 -11.10 12.50 -6.13
N GLU A 45 -10.94 13.00 -7.36
CA GLU A 45 -9.62 13.18 -7.96
C GLU A 45 -8.78 14.06 -7.03
N VAL A 46 -7.73 13.49 -6.42
CA VAL A 46 -6.77 14.24 -5.61
C VAL A 46 -5.92 15.07 -6.56
N THR A 47 -6.12 16.39 -6.56
CA THR A 47 -5.37 17.32 -7.40
C THR A 47 -3.91 17.43 -6.96
N ALA A 48 -2.99 17.53 -7.92
CA ALA A 48 -1.58 17.76 -7.64
C ALA A 48 -1.36 19.02 -6.79
N PHE A 49 -0.47 18.89 -5.80
CA PHE A 49 0.10 20.01 -5.06
C PHE A 49 1.08 20.80 -5.95
N ASP A 50 1.87 20.08 -6.75
CA ASP A 50 2.82 20.64 -7.73
C ASP A 50 3.01 19.63 -8.89
N ASP A 51 2.84 20.09 -10.12
CA ASP A 51 3.05 19.32 -11.36
C ASP A 51 4.41 19.61 -12.01
N PHE A 52 5.26 20.38 -11.34
CA PHE A 52 6.60 20.78 -11.74
C PHE A 52 6.69 21.51 -13.10
N GLU A 53 5.59 22.11 -13.58
CA GLU A 53 5.58 22.93 -14.78
C GLU A 53 6.28 24.29 -14.57
N ASP A 54 6.33 24.79 -13.34
CA ASP A 54 7.09 25.98 -12.94
C ASP A 54 8.09 25.67 -11.82
N ILE A 55 9.22 25.07 -12.18
CA ILE A 55 10.30 24.77 -11.24
C ILE A 55 10.91 26.02 -10.58
N SER A 56 10.56 27.24 -11.00
CA SER A 56 11.03 28.47 -10.35
C SER A 56 10.34 28.78 -9.03
N GLU A 57 9.28 28.03 -8.69
CA GLU A 57 8.65 28.05 -7.37
C GLU A 57 9.48 27.33 -6.28
N TRP A 58 10.55 26.63 -6.67
CA TRP A 58 11.42 25.87 -5.77
C TRP A 58 12.80 26.52 -5.64
N ASP A 59 13.18 26.83 -4.41
CA ASP A 59 14.55 27.22 -4.05
C ASP A 59 15.45 25.99 -3.95
N VAL A 60 16.72 26.14 -4.33
CA VAL A 60 17.70 25.04 -4.39
C VAL A 60 18.89 25.36 -3.49
N PRO A 61 18.77 25.15 -2.16
CA PRO A 61 19.89 25.41 -1.25
C PRO A 61 21.10 24.49 -1.49
N ILE A 62 20.90 23.25 -1.98
CA ILE A 62 21.96 22.26 -2.20
C ILE A 62 21.67 21.48 -3.49
N GLY A 63 22.69 21.31 -4.34
CA GLY A 63 22.59 20.64 -5.64
C GLY A 63 22.02 21.52 -6.75
N THR A 64 21.39 20.91 -7.75
CA THR A 64 20.76 21.62 -8.89
C THR A 64 19.37 21.09 -9.20
N LEU A 65 18.51 21.98 -9.69
CA LEU A 65 17.17 21.69 -10.21
C LEU A 65 17.09 22.16 -11.67
N SER A 66 16.60 21.32 -12.57
CA SER A 66 16.43 21.64 -13.98
C SER A 66 15.20 20.97 -14.57
N ALA A 67 14.60 21.58 -15.59
CA ALA A 67 13.46 21.02 -16.30
C ALA A 67 13.91 19.94 -17.30
N ASP A 68 13.15 18.86 -17.41
CA ASP A 68 13.35 17.80 -18.40
C ASP A 68 12.03 17.48 -19.13
N ALA A 69 11.99 17.75 -20.43
CA ALA A 69 10.82 17.50 -21.28
C ALA A 69 10.84 16.11 -21.94
N ASP A 70 11.94 15.36 -21.85
CA ASP A 70 12.07 14.03 -22.43
C ASP A 70 11.58 12.93 -21.47
N ARG A 71 11.43 13.27 -20.19
CA ARG A 71 10.90 12.39 -19.15
C ARG A 71 9.83 13.13 -18.36
N THR A 72 8.56 12.75 -18.55
CA THR A 72 7.41 13.36 -17.87
C THR A 72 6.49 12.28 -17.35
N TYR A 73 5.80 12.56 -16.25
CA TYR A 73 4.67 11.76 -15.75
C TYR A 73 3.36 12.42 -16.17
N THR A 74 3.25 13.72 -15.90
CA THR A 74 2.15 14.57 -16.36
C THR A 74 2.70 15.80 -17.08
N GLY A 75 1.82 16.63 -17.64
CA GLY A 75 2.24 17.91 -18.22
C GLY A 75 3.22 17.81 -19.39
N SER A 76 4.14 18.78 -19.44
CA SER A 76 5.12 19.01 -20.49
C SER A 76 6.58 18.87 -20.04
N GLN A 77 6.85 18.85 -18.74
CA GLN A 77 8.18 18.61 -18.17
C GLN A 77 8.10 17.94 -16.79
N SER A 78 9.19 17.32 -16.36
CA SER A 78 9.45 16.99 -14.94
C SER A 78 10.63 17.79 -14.41
N ALA A 79 10.87 17.71 -13.10
CA ALA A 79 12.01 18.33 -12.46
C ALA A 79 13.13 17.31 -12.20
N ARG A 80 14.32 17.59 -12.71
CA ARG A 80 15.55 16.80 -12.57
C ARG A 80 16.45 17.39 -11.49
N LEU A 81 16.74 16.58 -10.47
CA LEU A 81 17.56 16.87 -9.30
C LEU A 81 18.92 16.18 -9.42
N GLU A 82 20.01 16.92 -9.17
CA GLU A 82 21.38 16.37 -9.15
C GLU A 82 22.19 16.93 -7.99
N SER A 83 23.03 16.07 -7.38
CA SER A 83 23.97 16.49 -6.33
C SER A 83 25.13 17.27 -6.91
N GLY A 84 25.53 18.34 -6.20
CA GLY A 84 26.74 19.07 -6.51
C GLY A 84 28.00 18.26 -6.19
N ASP A 85 29.14 18.66 -6.77
CA ASP A 85 30.42 18.05 -6.46
C ASP A 85 30.79 18.26 -4.97
N GLY A 86 30.75 17.18 -4.18
CA GLY A 86 31.09 17.19 -2.77
C GLY A 86 29.90 17.41 -1.82
N ASP A 87 28.68 17.49 -2.35
CA ASP A 87 27.45 17.47 -1.56
C ASP A 87 27.05 16.01 -1.27
N ASP A 88 26.52 15.76 -0.07
CA ASP A 88 25.96 14.48 0.37
C ASP A 88 24.43 14.42 0.23
N GLN A 89 23.82 15.43 -0.39
CA GLN A 89 22.40 15.47 -0.69
C GLN A 89 22.08 16.45 -1.84
N VAL A 90 20.91 16.30 -2.43
CA VAL A 90 20.17 17.37 -3.14
C VAL A 90 19.02 17.81 -2.26
N ARG A 91 18.77 19.12 -2.20
CA ARG A 91 17.63 19.67 -1.47
C ARG A 91 16.98 20.77 -2.28
N VAL A 92 15.68 20.62 -2.51
CA VAL A 92 14.82 21.67 -3.04
C VAL A 92 13.74 22.01 -2.01
N VAL A 93 13.40 23.29 -1.93
CA VAL A 93 12.56 23.86 -0.86
C VAL A 93 11.48 24.73 -1.49
N ARG A 94 10.25 24.59 -1.01
CA ARG A 94 9.13 25.45 -1.35
C ARG A 94 8.53 26.04 -0.08
N ASP A 95 8.77 27.32 0.13
CA ASP A 95 8.09 28.13 1.14
C ASP A 95 6.63 28.34 0.74
N LEU A 96 5.71 28.21 1.70
CA LEU A 96 4.29 28.42 1.51
C LEU A 96 3.92 29.82 2.00
N GLU A 97 3.49 30.68 1.08
CA GLU A 97 3.03 32.04 1.44
C GLU A 97 1.88 32.04 2.46
N THR A 98 1.12 30.94 2.51
CA THR A 98 0.08 30.69 3.51
C THR A 98 0.24 29.26 4.00
N PRO A 99 0.33 29.03 5.33
CA PRO A 99 0.42 27.68 5.87
C PRO A 99 -0.73 26.80 5.39
N ARG A 100 -0.43 25.52 5.14
CA ARG A 100 -1.38 24.53 4.65
C ARG A 100 -1.62 23.44 5.70
N ASP A 101 -2.86 23.04 5.82
CA ASP A 101 -3.23 21.88 6.63
C ASP A 101 -2.96 20.60 5.83
N LEU A 102 -2.01 19.80 6.32
CA LEU A 102 -1.62 18.52 5.76
C LEU A 102 -1.71 17.40 6.82
N SER A 103 -2.34 17.66 7.96
CA SER A 103 -2.37 16.78 9.13
C SER A 103 -2.97 15.39 8.88
N GLY A 104 -3.94 15.29 7.98
CA GLY A 104 -4.59 14.04 7.58
C GLY A 104 -4.06 13.42 6.29
N THR A 105 -2.88 13.81 5.81
CA THR A 105 -2.40 13.41 4.47
C THR A 105 -1.03 12.74 4.48
N ARG A 106 -0.68 12.05 3.40
CA ARG A 106 0.65 11.53 3.09
C ARG A 106 1.10 11.96 1.71
N PRO A 107 2.40 12.25 1.51
CA PRO A 107 2.87 12.60 0.18
C PRO A 107 2.84 11.38 -0.74
N ALA A 108 2.51 11.65 -2.00
CA ALA A 108 2.76 10.76 -3.12
C ALA A 108 3.48 11.56 -4.20
N LEU A 109 4.52 11.00 -4.81
CA LEU A 109 5.35 11.73 -5.77
C LEU A 109 5.76 10.80 -6.91
N ALA A 110 5.68 11.28 -8.16
CA ALA A 110 6.18 10.53 -9.30
C ALA A 110 7.70 10.62 -9.32
N LEU A 111 8.35 9.46 -9.34
CA LEU A 111 9.80 9.35 -9.17
C LEU A 111 10.42 8.44 -10.22
N ALA A 112 11.62 8.82 -10.65
CA ALA A 112 12.53 7.97 -11.41
C ALA A 112 13.97 8.30 -11.03
N THR A 113 14.88 7.33 -11.18
CA THR A 113 16.28 7.53 -10.78
C THR A 113 17.27 6.78 -11.67
N GLU A 114 18.48 7.32 -11.78
CA GLU A 114 19.63 6.65 -12.41
C GLU A 114 20.31 5.63 -11.48
N GLU A 115 20.32 5.91 -10.18
CA GLU A 115 20.87 5.04 -9.14
C GLU A 115 19.83 4.85 -8.04
N GLN A 116 19.80 3.67 -7.41
CA GLN A 116 18.86 3.42 -6.31
C GLN A 116 18.99 4.52 -5.26
N ALA A 117 17.88 5.14 -4.88
CA ALA A 117 17.87 6.33 -4.03
C ALA A 117 16.79 6.25 -2.95
N ASP A 118 17.06 6.90 -1.82
CA ASP A 118 16.06 7.18 -0.79
C ASP A 118 15.68 8.67 -0.91
N ILE A 119 14.40 8.93 -1.18
CA ILE A 119 13.81 10.25 -1.30
C ILE A 119 13.05 10.56 -0.02
N VAL A 120 13.23 11.78 0.48
CA VAL A 120 12.49 12.32 1.62
C VAL A 120 11.65 13.49 1.14
N VAL A 121 10.35 13.44 1.42
CA VAL A 121 9.49 14.63 1.42
C VAL A 121 9.39 15.09 2.87
N GLN A 122 9.86 16.29 3.15
CA GLN A 122 9.92 16.84 4.50
C GLN A 122 8.95 18.00 4.63
N LEU A 123 8.12 17.99 5.67
CA LEU A 123 7.18 19.05 5.99
C LEU A 123 7.62 19.75 7.27
N LEU A 124 7.65 21.08 7.26
CA LEU A 124 8.03 21.89 8.41
C LEU A 124 6.95 22.93 8.73
N ASP A 125 6.78 23.22 10.02
CA ASP A 125 5.99 24.33 10.51
C ASP A 125 6.83 25.60 10.74
N GLU A 126 6.18 26.68 11.21
CA GLU A 126 6.82 27.97 11.43
C GLU A 126 7.87 27.96 12.56
N ASP A 127 7.80 26.97 13.47
CA ASP A 127 8.72 26.79 14.59
C ASP A 127 9.96 25.94 14.19
N GLY A 128 9.90 25.30 13.02
CA GLY A 128 10.97 24.46 12.46
C GLY A 128 10.92 23.01 12.92
N ASP A 129 9.83 22.62 13.59
CA ASP A 129 9.53 21.22 13.88
C ASP A 129 9.09 20.53 12.57
N ARG A 130 9.41 19.24 12.43
CA ARG A 130 9.31 18.59 11.12
C ARG A 130 8.91 17.12 11.14
N ILE A 131 8.38 16.69 9.99
CA ILE A 131 8.14 15.28 9.67
C ILE A 131 8.83 14.94 8.38
N ASP A 132 9.52 13.81 8.40
CA ASP A 132 10.16 13.22 7.25
C ASP A 132 9.30 12.04 6.79
N PHE A 133 8.83 12.13 5.55
CA PHE A 133 8.23 11.01 4.83
C PHE A 133 9.27 10.45 3.89
N ARG A 134 9.45 9.13 3.85
CA ARG A 134 10.53 8.51 3.07
C ARG A 134 10.00 7.44 2.12
N GLN A 135 10.69 7.32 0.99
CA GLN A 135 10.50 6.22 0.06
C GLN A 135 11.80 5.86 -0.65
N ARG A 136 12.01 4.56 -0.84
CA ARG A 136 13.08 4.01 -1.67
C ARG A 136 12.60 3.79 -3.09
N ILE A 137 13.40 4.22 -4.05
CA ILE A 137 13.15 4.02 -5.48
C ILE A 137 14.26 3.23 -6.15
N HIS A 138 13.87 2.42 -7.12
CA HIS A 138 14.75 1.50 -7.85
C HIS A 138 15.05 2.01 -9.26
N THR A 139 16.20 1.61 -9.80
CA THR A 139 16.64 1.97 -11.15
C THR A 139 15.78 1.31 -12.22
N ASP A 140 15.98 1.71 -13.47
CA ASP A 140 15.33 1.12 -14.65
C ASP A 140 13.79 1.18 -14.61
N THR A 141 13.24 2.15 -13.89
CA THR A 141 11.82 2.52 -13.87
C THR A 141 11.61 3.81 -14.67
N SER A 142 10.44 3.96 -15.28
CA SER A 142 9.95 5.27 -15.71
C SER A 142 9.56 6.11 -14.48
N LEU A 143 9.11 7.36 -14.68
CA LEU A 143 8.42 8.06 -13.60
C LEU A 143 7.20 7.23 -13.18
N VAL A 144 7.18 6.85 -11.90
CA VAL A 144 6.09 6.09 -11.28
C VAL A 144 5.67 6.80 -10.01
N GLN A 145 4.37 6.91 -9.78
CA GLN A 145 3.86 7.47 -8.54
C GLN A 145 4.28 6.57 -7.38
N CYS A 146 4.85 7.14 -6.34
CA CYS A 146 5.31 6.41 -5.17
C CYS A 146 4.56 6.87 -3.93
N ASN A 147 4.05 5.92 -3.15
CA ASN A 147 3.45 6.19 -1.84
C ASN A 147 4.56 6.43 -0.83
N PHE A 148 4.43 7.42 0.06
CA PHE A 148 5.38 7.62 1.14
C PHE A 148 4.77 7.22 2.48
N GLY A 149 5.62 6.72 3.37
CA GLY A 149 5.30 6.49 4.78
C GLY A 149 6.10 7.42 5.69
N ILE A 150 5.72 7.49 6.96
CA ILE A 150 6.42 8.29 7.97
C ILE A 150 7.74 7.59 8.32
N ASP A 151 8.83 8.36 8.33
CA ASP A 151 10.16 7.90 8.74
C ASP A 151 10.57 8.50 10.09
N THR A 152 10.49 9.83 10.24
CA THR A 152 10.93 10.51 11.47
C THR A 152 10.02 11.70 11.79
N ILE A 153 9.78 11.94 13.08
CA ILE A 153 9.16 13.16 13.61
C ILE A 153 10.18 13.82 14.54
N ASP A 154 10.49 15.10 14.33
CA ASP A 154 11.43 15.88 15.13
C ASP A 154 10.71 17.12 15.68
N GLY A 155 10.65 17.24 17.01
CA GLY A 155 9.90 18.28 17.70
C GLY A 155 8.42 17.94 17.94
N GLU A 156 7.56 18.96 18.02
CA GLU A 156 6.11 18.84 18.17
C GLU A 156 5.38 19.51 16.98
N PRO A 157 5.59 19.03 15.73
CA PRO A 157 5.17 19.77 14.56
C PRO A 157 3.65 19.99 14.48
N ASP A 158 3.24 21.20 14.08
CA ASP A 158 1.84 21.54 13.74
C ASP A 158 1.55 21.26 12.26
N TRP A 159 1.07 20.06 11.97
CA TRP A 159 0.81 19.62 10.59
C TRP A 159 -0.41 20.33 9.99
N SER A 160 -1.22 21.00 10.82
CA SER A 160 -2.34 21.81 10.34
C SER A 160 -1.89 23.17 9.79
N ALA A 161 -0.61 23.52 10.00
CA ALA A 161 0.00 24.78 9.60
C ALA A 161 1.41 24.56 9.03
N VAL A 162 1.56 23.65 8.07
CA VAL A 162 2.82 23.45 7.34
C VAL A 162 3.17 24.72 6.57
N SER A 163 4.35 25.27 6.80
CA SER A 163 4.85 26.49 6.14
C SER A 163 5.91 26.21 5.09
N GLU A 164 6.55 25.04 5.10
CA GLU A 164 7.62 24.70 4.16
C GLU A 164 7.53 23.22 3.76
N VAL A 165 7.72 22.95 2.46
CA VAL A 165 7.84 21.59 1.90
C VAL A 165 9.21 21.46 1.26
N GLN A 166 9.95 20.40 1.61
CA GLN A 166 11.23 20.09 1.00
C GLN A 166 11.20 18.71 0.33
N ILE A 167 11.96 18.58 -0.76
CA ILE A 167 12.30 17.28 -1.35
C ILE A 167 13.81 17.11 -1.24
N ILE A 168 14.21 16.03 -0.60
CA ILE A 168 15.60 15.72 -0.28
C ILE A 168 15.96 14.35 -0.86
N ARG A 169 17.07 14.30 -1.59
CA ARG A 169 17.74 13.04 -1.96
C ARG A 169 19.05 12.99 -1.20
N TRP A 170 19.25 11.98 -0.36
CA TRP A 170 20.58 11.74 0.23
C TRP A 170 21.47 10.98 -0.75
N THR A 171 22.73 11.39 -0.86
CA THR A 171 23.70 10.82 -1.81
C THR A 171 24.99 10.44 -1.09
N GLY A 172 25.44 9.21 -1.28
CA GLY A 172 26.75 8.78 -0.77
C GLY A 172 27.91 9.52 -1.46
N GLU A 173 29.12 9.44 -0.91
CA GLU A 173 30.31 10.15 -1.43
C GLU A 173 30.60 9.89 -2.93
N ASP A 174 30.14 8.76 -3.46
CA ASP A 174 30.36 8.34 -4.86
C ASP A 174 29.08 8.30 -5.71
N ASP A 175 27.90 8.59 -5.14
CA ASP A 175 26.62 8.55 -5.84
C ASP A 175 26.38 9.89 -6.56
N LYS A 176 26.34 9.82 -7.89
CA LYS A 176 26.08 10.98 -8.77
C LYS A 176 24.82 10.82 -9.60
N GLY A 177 23.95 9.88 -9.26
CA GLY A 177 22.73 9.63 -10.01
C GLY A 177 21.78 10.82 -9.96
N ALA A 178 21.14 11.12 -11.08
CA ALA A 178 20.03 12.06 -11.11
C ALA A 178 18.72 11.39 -10.64
N VAL A 179 17.86 12.19 -10.02
CA VAL A 179 16.47 11.82 -9.71
C VAL A 179 15.55 12.78 -10.44
N TRP A 180 14.46 12.25 -10.99
CA TRP A 180 13.37 13.03 -11.55
C TRP A 180 12.19 12.96 -10.60
N VAL A 181 11.56 14.11 -10.39
CA VAL A 181 10.35 14.27 -9.59
C VAL A 181 9.28 14.94 -10.45
N ASP A 182 8.05 14.49 -10.31
CA ASP A 182 6.89 15.04 -11.00
C ASP A 182 5.63 14.76 -10.13
N ASP A 183 4.53 15.46 -10.36
CA ASP A 183 3.20 15.19 -9.76
C ASP A 183 3.21 14.92 -8.24
N LEU A 184 3.70 15.89 -7.46
CA LEU A 184 3.61 15.84 -6.00
C LEU A 184 2.15 15.99 -5.58
N ARG A 185 1.64 15.03 -4.82
CA ARG A 185 0.29 15.03 -4.25
C ARG A 185 0.35 14.79 -2.75
N PHE A 186 -0.71 15.20 -2.06
CA PHE A 186 -0.97 14.82 -0.67
C PHE A 186 -2.29 14.05 -0.65
N VAL A 187 -2.20 12.73 -0.46
CA VAL A 187 -3.34 11.82 -0.42
C VAL A 187 -3.83 11.64 1.01
N ASP A 188 -5.13 11.46 1.18
CA ASP A 188 -5.73 11.28 2.50
C ASP A 188 -5.18 10.04 3.19
N ALA A 189 -5.03 10.09 4.51
CA ALA A 189 -4.71 8.95 5.35
C ALA A 189 -5.93 8.60 6.22
N PRO A 190 -6.25 7.32 6.41
CA PRO A 190 -7.26 6.90 7.38
C PRO A 190 -7.00 7.55 8.75
N GLU A 191 -8.03 8.18 9.34
CA GLU A 191 -7.91 8.82 10.66
C GLU A 191 -7.64 7.77 11.75
N THR A 192 -8.39 6.66 11.71
CA THR A 192 -8.08 5.47 12.51
C THR A 192 -7.00 4.68 11.80
N GLY A 193 -5.89 4.42 12.48
CA GLY A 193 -4.77 3.68 11.91
C GLY A 193 -5.15 2.25 11.55
N GLN A 194 -4.68 1.77 10.41
CA GLN A 194 -4.97 0.44 9.90
C GLN A 194 -3.68 -0.39 9.84
N VAL A 195 -3.75 -1.63 10.32
CA VAL A 195 -2.62 -2.56 10.38
C VAL A 195 -2.95 -3.84 9.66
N MET A 196 -2.08 -4.22 8.72
CA MET A 196 -2.13 -5.51 8.04
C MET A 196 -0.99 -6.41 8.55
N LEU A 197 -1.34 -7.65 8.89
CA LEU A 197 -0.37 -8.70 9.19
C LEU A 197 -0.11 -9.51 7.92
N GLN A 198 1.15 -9.54 7.49
CA GLN A 198 1.57 -10.10 6.22
C GLN A 198 2.64 -11.19 6.44
N PHE A 199 2.52 -12.31 5.73
CA PHE A 199 3.48 -13.40 5.73
C PHE A 199 3.97 -13.66 4.30
N ASP A 200 5.26 -13.50 4.06
CA ASP A 200 5.87 -13.65 2.74
C ASP A 200 6.60 -14.98 2.60
N GLY A 201 6.30 -15.70 1.51
CA GLY A 201 6.98 -16.93 1.11
C GLY A 201 6.16 -18.20 1.28
N GLY A 202 5.11 -18.18 2.10
CA GLY A 202 4.25 -19.34 2.36
C GLY A 202 4.98 -20.47 3.10
N TYR A 203 5.55 -20.15 4.25
CA TYR A 203 6.30 -21.10 5.08
C TYR A 203 5.35 -21.93 5.95
N GLU A 204 5.73 -23.16 6.28
CA GLU A 204 4.92 -24.03 7.17
C GLU A 204 4.68 -23.39 8.55
N THR A 205 5.55 -22.45 8.93
CA THR A 205 5.43 -21.67 10.17
C THR A 205 4.26 -20.69 10.17
N ASP A 206 3.76 -20.26 9.00
CA ASP A 206 2.51 -19.49 8.88
C ASP A 206 1.35 -20.29 9.52
N TYR A 207 1.26 -21.59 9.25
CA TYR A 207 0.22 -22.47 9.80
C TYR A 207 0.54 -22.96 11.21
N THR A 208 1.78 -23.36 11.46
CA THR A 208 2.14 -24.05 12.72
C THR A 208 2.44 -23.10 13.89
N ARG A 209 2.81 -21.84 13.60
CA ARG A 209 3.23 -20.85 14.61
C ARG A 209 2.38 -19.58 14.55
N ALA A 210 2.22 -18.96 13.38
CA ALA A 210 1.50 -17.70 13.26
C ALA A 210 -0.01 -17.85 13.47
N LEU A 211 -0.66 -18.78 12.76
CA LEU A 211 -2.10 -18.99 12.85
C LEU A 211 -2.60 -19.18 14.30
N PRO A 212 -1.99 -20.03 15.16
CA PRO A 212 -2.40 -20.16 16.55
C PRO A 212 -2.31 -18.87 17.38
N ILE A 213 -1.36 -17.98 17.06
CA ILE A 213 -1.21 -16.68 17.73
C ILE A 213 -2.35 -15.74 17.30
N LEU A 214 -2.65 -15.67 16.00
CA LEU A 214 -3.69 -14.77 15.49
C LEU A 214 -5.11 -15.23 15.85
N GLU A 215 -5.35 -16.54 15.91
CA GLU A 215 -6.63 -17.12 16.33
C GLU A 215 -7.01 -16.77 17.77
N GLU A 216 -6.05 -16.44 18.65
CA GLU A 216 -6.36 -16.00 20.02
C GLU A 216 -7.12 -14.67 20.04
N TYR A 217 -6.94 -13.85 19.01
CA TYR A 217 -7.48 -12.50 18.88
C TYR A 217 -8.47 -12.34 17.72
N ASP A 218 -8.82 -13.43 17.03
CA ASP A 218 -9.65 -13.42 15.82
C ASP A 218 -9.09 -12.49 14.71
N PHE A 219 -7.75 -12.34 14.64
CA PHE A 219 -7.11 -11.44 13.68
C PHE A 219 -6.94 -12.09 12.29
N PRO A 220 -7.38 -11.40 11.21
CA PRO A 220 -7.09 -11.83 9.85
C PRO A 220 -5.64 -11.49 9.47
N ALA A 221 -5.13 -12.14 8.42
CA ALA A 221 -3.83 -11.86 7.84
C ALA A 221 -3.78 -12.23 6.35
N VAL A 222 -2.68 -11.92 5.68
CA VAL A 222 -2.39 -12.37 4.32
C VAL A 222 -1.13 -13.23 4.28
N SER A 223 -1.18 -14.38 3.61
CA SER A 223 0.01 -15.19 3.27
C SER A 223 0.25 -15.11 1.77
N PHE A 224 1.36 -14.49 1.37
CA PHE A 224 1.83 -14.40 -0.01
C PHE A 224 2.71 -15.61 -0.34
N LEU A 225 2.20 -16.50 -1.17
CA LEU A 225 2.82 -17.79 -1.45
C LEU A 225 3.87 -17.70 -2.54
N THR A 226 5.02 -18.33 -2.31
CA THR A 226 5.87 -18.78 -3.42
C THR A 226 5.25 -20.06 -4.00
N THR A 227 4.35 -19.92 -4.98
CA THR A 227 3.41 -20.99 -5.37
C THR A 227 4.10 -22.28 -5.84
N GLY A 228 5.22 -22.16 -6.55
CA GLY A 228 6.03 -23.28 -7.03
C GLY A 228 6.79 -24.02 -5.93
N ARG A 229 6.78 -23.52 -4.68
CA ARG A 229 7.38 -24.17 -3.51
C ARG A 229 6.36 -24.81 -2.57
N ILE A 230 5.06 -24.58 -2.79
CA ILE A 230 4.00 -25.20 -1.99
C ILE A 230 4.03 -26.72 -2.20
N ARG A 231 4.07 -27.44 -1.08
CA ARG A 231 4.15 -28.89 -1.04
C ARG A 231 2.79 -29.53 -1.28
N GLU A 232 2.80 -30.76 -1.77
CA GLU A 232 1.57 -31.48 -2.08
C GLU A 232 0.92 -32.04 -0.81
N ALA A 233 1.71 -32.64 0.08
CA ALA A 233 1.19 -33.24 1.31
C ALA A 233 2.19 -33.21 2.47
N ASP A 234 1.65 -33.38 3.69
CA ASP A 234 2.46 -33.54 4.90
C ASP A 234 3.41 -34.76 4.77
N GLY A 235 4.67 -34.54 5.11
CA GLY A 235 5.77 -35.49 4.96
C GLY A 235 6.63 -35.31 3.70
N ASP A 236 6.26 -34.42 2.77
CA ASP A 236 7.13 -33.99 1.67
C ASP A 236 8.30 -33.15 2.20
N GLU A 237 9.50 -33.30 1.61
CA GLU A 237 10.68 -32.51 2.03
C GLU A 237 10.49 -31.02 1.70
N GLY A 238 10.80 -30.14 2.65
CA GLY A 238 10.74 -28.68 2.47
C GLY A 238 10.22 -27.97 3.71
N GLU A 239 10.28 -26.64 3.67
CA GLU A 239 9.90 -25.72 4.76
C GLU A 239 8.63 -24.90 4.45
N HIS A 240 8.03 -25.12 3.28
CA HIS A 240 6.84 -24.41 2.81
C HIS A 240 5.54 -25.13 3.19
N LEU A 241 4.43 -24.40 3.13
CA LEU A 241 3.10 -24.95 3.39
C LEU A 241 2.80 -26.16 2.49
N VAL A 242 1.96 -27.07 2.98
CA VAL A 242 1.28 -28.07 2.13
C VAL A 242 -0.11 -27.56 1.73
N ARG A 243 -0.70 -28.07 0.64
CA ARG A 243 -2.02 -27.62 0.16
C ARG A 243 -3.12 -27.62 1.23
N ASP A 244 -3.16 -28.63 2.09
CA ASP A 244 -4.14 -28.70 3.17
C ASP A 244 -3.95 -27.58 4.21
N GLN A 245 -2.69 -27.17 4.48
CA GLN A 245 -2.38 -26.06 5.37
C GLN A 245 -2.76 -24.70 4.73
N VAL A 246 -2.51 -24.53 3.43
CA VAL A 246 -2.96 -23.33 2.69
C VAL A 246 -4.49 -23.20 2.77
N THR A 247 -5.21 -24.30 2.58
CA THR A 247 -6.68 -24.33 2.70
C THR A 247 -7.12 -23.97 4.11
N ALA A 248 -6.42 -24.47 5.13
CA ALA A 248 -6.73 -24.16 6.52
C ALA A 248 -6.51 -22.67 6.87
N LEU A 249 -5.47 -22.03 6.33
CA LEU A 249 -5.26 -20.59 6.47
C LEU A 249 -6.41 -19.80 5.82
N ALA A 250 -6.81 -20.17 4.60
CA ALA A 250 -7.94 -19.55 3.93
C ALA A 250 -9.26 -19.73 4.70
N ASP A 251 -9.52 -20.94 5.24
CA ASP A 251 -10.69 -21.23 6.07
C ASP A 251 -10.70 -20.44 7.40
N ALA A 252 -9.52 -20.04 7.88
CA ALA A 252 -9.35 -19.14 9.04
C ALA A 252 -9.54 -17.65 8.69
N GLY A 253 -9.90 -17.33 7.43
CA GLY A 253 -10.15 -15.97 6.98
C GLY A 253 -8.91 -15.22 6.50
N TRP A 254 -7.79 -15.93 6.28
CA TRP A 254 -6.61 -15.30 5.70
C TRP A 254 -6.74 -15.15 4.18
N THR A 255 -6.20 -14.07 3.65
CA THR A 255 -6.02 -13.91 2.20
C THR A 255 -4.82 -14.72 1.73
N ILE A 256 -4.97 -15.46 0.62
CA ILE A 256 -3.90 -16.24 0.00
C ILE A 256 -3.44 -15.55 -1.28
N GLY A 257 -2.32 -14.83 -1.22
CA GLY A 257 -1.77 -14.03 -2.32
C GLY A 257 -0.53 -14.62 -2.99
N SER A 258 0.05 -13.88 -3.93
CA SER A 258 1.25 -14.30 -4.68
C SER A 258 2.55 -13.62 -4.19
N HIS A 259 3.61 -14.40 -4.05
CA HIS A 259 5.00 -13.95 -3.86
C HIS A 259 5.90 -14.43 -5.01
N SER A 260 5.36 -14.43 -6.25
CA SER A 260 5.89 -15.05 -7.48
C SER A 260 5.95 -16.57 -7.44
N ALA A 261 6.19 -17.19 -8.62
CA ALA A 261 6.21 -18.65 -8.72
C ALA A 261 7.38 -19.27 -7.95
N HIS A 262 8.57 -18.67 -8.01
CA HIS A 262 9.77 -19.25 -7.39
C HIS A 262 10.41 -18.39 -6.30
N GLY A 263 9.88 -17.20 -6.02
CA GLY A 263 10.37 -16.32 -4.95
C GLY A 263 11.78 -15.78 -5.23
N ALA A 264 12.15 -15.72 -6.51
CA ALA A 264 13.44 -15.21 -6.96
C ALA A 264 13.42 -13.68 -7.06
N ASP A 265 14.59 -13.04 -7.04
CA ASP A 265 14.70 -11.61 -7.36
C ASP A 265 14.30 -11.40 -8.82
N LEU A 266 13.14 -10.78 -9.04
CA LEU A 266 12.58 -10.59 -10.39
C LEU A 266 13.42 -9.62 -11.23
N THR A 267 14.29 -8.83 -10.60
CA THR A 267 15.24 -7.94 -11.29
C THR A 267 16.54 -8.65 -11.70
N ASP A 268 16.76 -9.89 -11.24
CA ASP A 268 17.97 -10.69 -11.51
C ASP A 268 17.60 -12.17 -11.75
N LEU A 269 16.78 -12.42 -12.77
CA LEU A 269 16.37 -13.76 -13.18
C LEU A 269 17.38 -14.44 -14.11
N SER A 270 17.37 -15.77 -14.08
CA SER A 270 18.10 -16.58 -15.06
C SER A 270 17.51 -16.39 -16.47
N SER A 271 18.33 -16.57 -17.50
CA SER A 271 17.96 -16.27 -18.89
C SER A 271 16.77 -17.07 -19.47
N ASP A 272 16.34 -18.12 -18.77
CA ASP A 272 15.22 -18.99 -19.13
C ASP A 272 13.89 -18.62 -18.45
N ARG A 273 13.89 -17.59 -17.60
CA ARG A 273 12.70 -17.03 -16.95
C ARG A 273 12.68 -15.51 -17.13
N ASP A 274 11.49 -14.94 -17.04
CA ASP A 274 11.27 -13.49 -17.05
C ASP A 274 10.18 -13.13 -16.01
N PRO A 275 10.07 -11.83 -15.63
CA PRO A 275 9.11 -11.42 -14.61
C PRO A 275 7.66 -11.76 -14.96
N GLU A 276 7.29 -11.62 -16.23
CA GLU A 276 5.94 -11.96 -16.73
C GLU A 276 5.59 -13.43 -16.46
N THR A 277 6.52 -14.34 -16.75
CA THR A 277 6.30 -15.78 -16.52
C THR A 277 6.30 -16.12 -15.03
N GLU A 278 7.16 -15.50 -14.22
CA GLU A 278 7.16 -15.69 -12.75
C GLU A 278 5.85 -15.24 -12.09
N VAL A 279 5.27 -14.14 -12.57
CA VAL A 279 4.01 -13.57 -12.06
C VAL A 279 2.82 -14.40 -12.55
N SER A 280 2.71 -14.62 -13.86
CA SER A 280 1.55 -15.30 -14.46
C SER A 280 1.44 -16.78 -14.05
N ASP A 281 2.56 -17.50 -13.88
CA ASP A 281 2.54 -18.88 -13.37
C ASP A 281 2.00 -18.93 -11.93
N ALA A 282 2.30 -17.91 -11.11
CA ALA A 282 1.81 -17.84 -9.75
C ALA A 282 0.31 -17.57 -9.68
N VAL A 283 -0.18 -16.65 -10.52
CA VAL A 283 -1.62 -16.40 -10.69
C VAL A 283 -2.35 -17.66 -11.14
N ALA A 284 -1.85 -18.33 -12.18
CA ALA A 284 -2.47 -19.57 -12.68
C ALA A 284 -2.56 -20.65 -11.59
N TRP A 285 -1.53 -20.78 -10.74
CA TRP A 285 -1.56 -21.71 -9.61
C TRP A 285 -2.64 -21.33 -8.58
N LEU A 286 -2.75 -20.05 -8.22
CA LEU A 286 -3.73 -19.57 -7.25
C LEU A 286 -5.15 -19.77 -7.76
N GLU A 287 -5.41 -19.46 -9.03
CA GLU A 287 -6.71 -19.68 -9.67
C GLU A 287 -7.06 -21.17 -9.73
N ASP A 288 -6.14 -22.02 -10.17
CA ASP A 288 -6.37 -23.48 -10.23
C ASP A 288 -6.61 -24.09 -8.83
N ALA A 289 -6.06 -23.47 -7.78
CA ALA A 289 -6.25 -23.89 -6.39
C ALA A 289 -7.53 -23.33 -5.74
N GLY A 290 -8.27 -22.44 -6.41
CA GLY A 290 -9.50 -21.83 -5.89
C GLY A 290 -9.28 -20.60 -5.00
N PHE A 291 -8.16 -19.89 -5.19
CA PHE A 291 -7.80 -18.65 -4.49
C PHE A 291 -7.86 -17.44 -5.43
N GLU A 292 -8.84 -17.39 -6.35
CA GLU A 292 -8.95 -16.36 -7.38
C GLU A 292 -8.99 -14.93 -6.81
N SER A 293 -9.71 -14.70 -5.70
CA SER A 293 -9.75 -13.38 -5.06
C SER A 293 -8.39 -12.94 -4.53
N GLY A 294 -7.60 -13.89 -4.00
CA GLY A 294 -6.27 -13.59 -3.48
C GLY A 294 -5.22 -13.42 -4.57
N ALA A 295 -5.45 -13.98 -5.76
CA ALA A 295 -4.59 -13.85 -6.93
C ALA A 295 -4.45 -12.39 -7.41
N GLN A 296 -5.33 -11.49 -6.98
CA GLN A 296 -5.26 -10.05 -7.25
C GLN A 296 -4.15 -9.35 -6.46
N TYR A 297 -3.57 -10.00 -5.46
CA TYR A 297 -2.60 -9.39 -4.54
C TYR A 297 -1.20 -9.96 -4.69
N PHE A 298 -0.22 -9.07 -4.72
CA PHE A 298 1.19 -9.44 -4.89
C PHE A 298 2.12 -8.84 -3.85
N SER A 299 3.12 -9.61 -3.45
CA SER A 299 4.21 -9.13 -2.60
C SER A 299 5.51 -9.33 -3.33
N TYR A 300 6.30 -8.26 -3.53
CA TYR A 300 7.53 -8.34 -4.33
C TYR A 300 8.61 -9.14 -3.60
N PRO A 301 9.20 -10.20 -4.19
CA PRO A 301 10.38 -10.83 -3.61
C PRO A 301 11.48 -9.80 -3.36
N TYR A 302 12.09 -9.85 -2.17
CA TYR A 302 13.16 -8.93 -1.73
C TYR A 302 12.79 -7.43 -1.67
N GLY A 303 11.52 -7.09 -1.91
CA GLY A 303 11.07 -5.70 -2.07
C GLY A 303 11.80 -4.98 -3.20
N ARG A 304 12.11 -5.69 -4.29
CA ARG A 304 12.81 -5.16 -5.48
C ARG A 304 11.91 -5.23 -6.70
N TYR A 305 12.04 -4.23 -7.55
CA TYR A 305 11.34 -4.14 -8.82
C TYR A 305 12.15 -3.28 -9.79
N ASP A 306 11.89 -3.50 -11.07
CA ASP A 306 12.29 -2.66 -12.19
C ASP A 306 11.07 -2.45 -13.10
N ARG A 307 11.25 -1.80 -14.26
CA ARG A 307 10.13 -1.61 -15.20
C ARG A 307 9.51 -2.92 -15.68
N ALA A 308 10.30 -3.95 -15.99
CA ALA A 308 9.75 -5.21 -16.48
C ALA A 308 8.93 -5.93 -15.39
N THR A 309 9.41 -5.91 -14.16
CA THR A 309 8.71 -6.47 -12.99
C THR A 309 7.42 -5.71 -12.71
N LEU A 310 7.46 -4.38 -12.72
CA LEU A 310 6.28 -3.55 -12.50
C LEU A 310 5.24 -3.75 -13.61
N GLU A 311 5.65 -3.77 -14.88
CA GLU A 311 4.76 -4.05 -16.02
C GLU A 311 4.06 -5.41 -15.87
N ALA A 312 4.79 -6.46 -15.45
CA ALA A 312 4.21 -7.78 -15.18
C ALA A 312 3.20 -7.75 -14.02
N VAL A 313 3.54 -7.14 -12.89
CA VAL A 313 2.64 -7.07 -11.74
C VAL A 313 1.36 -6.29 -12.08
N MET A 314 1.47 -5.14 -12.74
CA MET A 314 0.33 -4.32 -13.17
C MET A 314 -0.61 -5.05 -14.15
N ALA A 315 -0.11 -6.03 -14.89
CA ALA A 315 -0.91 -6.78 -15.85
C ALA A 315 -1.80 -7.85 -15.19
N HIS A 316 -1.46 -8.28 -13.98
CA HIS A 316 -2.03 -9.49 -13.35
C HIS A 316 -2.59 -9.28 -11.94
N HIS A 317 -2.25 -8.16 -11.29
CA HIS A 317 -2.62 -7.86 -9.91
C HIS A 317 -3.27 -6.48 -9.82
N ASP A 318 -4.10 -6.28 -8.80
CA ASP A 318 -4.77 -5.02 -8.49
C ASP A 318 -4.04 -4.24 -7.39
N LEU A 319 -3.35 -4.93 -6.48
CA LEU A 319 -2.58 -4.34 -5.39
C LEU A 319 -1.25 -5.09 -5.18
N ALA A 320 -0.18 -4.37 -4.88
CA ALA A 320 1.12 -4.98 -4.59
C ALA A 320 1.99 -4.23 -3.58
N PHE A 321 2.85 -4.96 -2.87
CA PHE A 321 3.61 -4.47 -1.71
C PHE A 321 5.13 -4.48 -1.91
N ALA A 322 5.75 -3.30 -1.88
CA ALA A 322 7.19 -3.09 -2.08
C ALA A 322 7.81 -1.96 -1.24
N GLY A 323 7.02 -0.99 -0.77
CA GLY A 323 7.50 0.12 0.05
C GLY A 323 8.00 -0.32 1.42
N ARG A 324 8.64 0.58 2.17
CA ARG A 324 9.40 0.24 3.40
C ARG A 324 8.97 0.97 4.67
N TYR A 325 8.15 2.01 4.54
CA TYR A 325 7.87 2.93 5.64
C TYR A 325 6.42 2.80 6.10
N PRO A 326 6.16 2.82 7.43
CA PRO A 326 4.82 2.65 7.99
C PRO A 326 3.94 3.87 7.74
N SER A 327 2.65 3.75 8.07
CA SER A 327 1.68 4.84 8.06
C SER A 327 1.64 5.55 6.70
N GLN A 328 1.49 4.77 5.63
CA GLN A 328 1.19 5.33 4.31
C GLN A 328 -0.25 5.88 4.26
N GLY A 329 -0.56 6.67 3.25
CA GLY A 329 -1.93 7.15 3.01
C GLY A 329 -2.71 6.17 2.14
N ALA A 330 -3.84 6.64 1.63
CA ALA A 330 -4.53 6.07 0.50
C ALA A 330 -3.54 5.76 -0.64
N ALA A 331 -3.69 4.61 -1.30
CA ALA A 331 -2.72 4.17 -2.28
C ALA A 331 -2.83 5.02 -3.57
N ALA A 332 -1.90 5.95 -3.75
CA ALA A 332 -1.73 6.71 -5.00
C ALA A 332 -1.13 5.84 -6.12
N ASN A 333 -0.38 4.81 -5.73
CA ASN A 333 0.02 3.72 -6.61
C ASN A 333 -0.27 2.39 -5.91
N PRO A 334 -1.32 1.65 -6.33
CA PRO A 334 -1.70 0.41 -5.67
C PRO A 334 -0.63 -0.69 -5.83
N TYR A 335 0.26 -0.57 -6.82
CA TYR A 335 1.30 -1.56 -7.11
C TYR A 335 2.58 -1.37 -6.28
N LEU A 336 2.67 -0.30 -5.47
CA LEU A 336 3.85 0.01 -4.66
C LEU A 336 3.45 0.37 -3.22
N CYS A 337 2.48 -0.35 -2.65
CA CYS A 337 2.08 -0.19 -1.26
C CYS A 337 3.24 -0.52 -0.30
N SER A 338 3.26 0.15 0.84
CA SER A 338 4.27 0.00 1.87
C SER A 338 4.09 -1.25 2.72
N ARG A 339 5.22 -1.83 3.15
CA ARG A 339 5.31 -2.83 4.20
C ARG A 339 6.61 -2.66 4.98
N VAL A 340 6.58 -2.92 6.27
CA VAL A 340 7.79 -3.00 7.09
C VAL A 340 8.15 -4.48 7.23
N THR A 341 9.32 -4.86 6.74
CA THR A 341 9.75 -6.26 6.70
C THR A 341 10.58 -6.62 7.91
N ALA A 342 10.18 -7.69 8.60
CA ALA A 342 10.84 -8.29 9.74
C ALA A 342 11.27 -7.27 10.82
N PRO A 343 10.33 -6.43 11.31
CA PRO A 343 10.63 -5.55 12.42
C PRO A 343 10.99 -6.38 13.66
N ASP A 344 11.85 -5.85 14.52
CA ASP A 344 11.98 -6.38 15.88
C ASP A 344 10.81 -5.91 16.77
N ALA A 345 10.69 -6.46 17.98
CA ALA A 345 9.55 -6.17 18.86
C ALA A 345 9.47 -4.68 19.28
N ASP A 346 10.61 -4.01 19.48
CA ASP A 346 10.64 -2.60 19.86
C ASP A 346 10.27 -1.71 18.66
N GLU A 347 10.74 -2.06 17.46
CA GLU A 347 10.37 -1.41 16.20
C GLU A 347 8.89 -1.59 15.89
N ALA A 348 8.37 -2.82 15.95
CA ALA A 348 6.97 -3.13 15.71
C ALA A 348 6.07 -2.34 16.66
N ARG A 349 6.40 -2.29 17.95
CA ARG A 349 5.68 -1.47 18.92
C ARG A 349 5.68 0.02 18.56
N SER A 350 6.84 0.56 18.21
CA SER A 350 6.98 1.97 17.84
C SER A 350 6.16 2.31 16.59
N ILE A 351 6.09 1.39 15.63
CA ILE A 351 5.29 1.52 14.42
C ILE A 351 3.78 1.48 14.74
N LEU A 352 3.36 0.61 15.64
CA LEU A 352 1.96 0.53 16.08
C LEU A 352 1.54 1.81 16.82
N ASP A 353 2.38 2.31 17.73
CA ASP A 353 2.15 3.60 18.42
C ASP A 353 2.04 4.75 17.41
N LEU A 354 2.96 4.80 16.43
CA LEU A 354 2.94 5.81 15.38
C LEU A 354 1.66 5.74 14.54
N THR A 355 1.24 4.54 14.15
CA THR A 355 0.04 4.33 13.33
C THR A 355 -1.23 4.65 14.11
N ALA A 356 -1.28 4.32 15.40
CA ALA A 356 -2.39 4.66 16.29
C ALA A 356 -2.51 6.19 16.48
N GLU A 357 -1.38 6.88 16.65
CA GLU A 357 -1.36 8.33 16.89
C GLU A 357 -1.61 9.13 15.60
N ARG A 358 -1.11 8.66 14.46
CA ARG A 358 -1.05 9.43 13.20
C ARG A 358 -1.96 8.91 12.11
N GLY A 359 -2.68 7.82 12.36
CA GLY A 359 -3.49 7.14 11.36
C GLY A 359 -2.64 6.52 10.24
N GLY A 360 -3.24 6.37 9.06
CA GLY A 360 -2.58 5.76 7.91
C GLY A 360 -2.63 4.23 7.92
N ILE A 361 -1.99 3.64 6.92
CA ILE A 361 -1.98 2.20 6.66
C ILE A 361 -0.56 1.67 6.89
N THR A 362 -0.43 0.60 7.67
CA THR A 362 0.82 -0.07 7.97
C THR A 362 0.70 -1.56 7.69
N SER A 363 1.57 -2.13 6.87
CA SER A 363 1.73 -3.58 6.75
C SER A 363 2.98 -4.03 7.51
N LEU A 364 2.85 -5.04 8.37
CA LEU A 364 3.97 -5.70 9.04
C LEU A 364 4.18 -7.07 8.41
N ALA A 365 5.31 -7.23 7.71
CA ALA A 365 5.62 -8.42 6.93
C ALA A 365 6.63 -9.32 7.65
N PHE A 366 6.29 -10.60 7.78
CA PHE A 366 7.13 -11.65 8.36
C PHE A 366 7.49 -12.69 7.30
N GLY A 367 8.67 -13.29 7.39
CA GLY A 367 9.05 -14.45 6.58
C GLY A 367 8.84 -15.75 7.34
N GLU A 368 9.73 -16.72 7.16
CA GLU A 368 9.78 -17.91 8.01
C GLU A 368 9.98 -17.53 9.49
N LEU A 369 9.12 -18.05 10.37
CA LEU A 369 9.22 -17.78 11.80
C LEU A 369 10.13 -18.78 12.49
N ASP A 370 11.37 -18.38 12.77
CA ASP A 370 12.19 -19.03 13.80
C ASP A 370 11.68 -18.66 15.22
N ASP A 371 12.36 -19.17 16.26
CA ASP A 371 11.91 -18.99 17.64
C ASP A 371 11.92 -17.51 18.06
N ASP A 372 12.84 -16.70 17.52
CA ASP A 372 12.94 -15.27 17.83
C ASP A 372 11.84 -14.48 17.09
N ALA A 373 11.63 -14.78 15.80
CA ALA A 373 10.57 -14.17 15.00
C ALA A 373 9.16 -14.53 15.50
N GLU A 374 8.96 -15.76 15.99
CA GLU A 374 7.71 -16.19 16.64
C GLU A 374 7.45 -15.38 17.92
N SER A 375 8.48 -15.16 18.75
CA SER A 375 8.36 -14.31 19.95
C SER A 375 8.01 -12.87 19.58
N THR A 376 8.68 -12.31 18.58
CA THR A 376 8.41 -10.96 18.08
C THR A 376 6.98 -10.83 17.56
N LEU A 377 6.50 -11.81 16.79
CA LEU A 377 5.12 -11.83 16.31
C LEU A 377 4.14 -11.87 17.49
N ALA A 378 4.35 -12.75 18.47
CA ALA A 378 3.47 -12.86 19.63
C ALA A 378 3.39 -11.55 20.43
N GLU A 379 4.53 -10.90 20.68
CA GLU A 379 4.58 -9.60 21.38
C GLU A 379 3.91 -8.48 20.56
N THR A 380 4.11 -8.49 19.25
CA THR A 380 3.49 -7.52 18.32
C THR A 380 1.96 -7.67 18.31
N VAL A 381 1.47 -8.90 18.21
CA VAL A 381 0.04 -9.21 18.14
C VAL A 381 -0.66 -8.92 19.48
N ASP A 382 -0.02 -9.24 20.60
CA ASP A 382 -0.54 -8.91 21.94
C ASP A 382 -0.74 -7.39 22.08
N TYR A 383 0.26 -6.59 21.68
CA TYR A 383 0.15 -5.14 21.74
C TYR A 383 -0.83 -4.56 20.72
N LEU A 384 -0.88 -5.09 19.50
CA LEU A 384 -1.87 -4.74 18.50
C LEU A 384 -3.30 -4.98 19.02
N ALA A 385 -3.53 -6.10 19.73
CA ALA A 385 -4.82 -6.40 20.36
C ALA A 385 -5.20 -5.41 21.46
N GLU A 386 -4.23 -4.91 22.24
CA GLU A 386 -4.50 -3.84 23.21
C GLU A 386 -5.02 -2.56 22.52
N LEU A 387 -4.37 -2.16 21.42
CA LEU A 387 -4.72 -0.95 20.66
C LEU A 387 -6.03 -1.11 19.87
N GLU A 388 -6.25 -2.27 19.25
CA GLU A 388 -7.50 -2.59 18.55
C GLU A 388 -8.68 -2.57 19.52
N SER A 389 -8.55 -3.21 20.68
CA SER A 389 -9.61 -3.24 21.69
C SER A 389 -9.89 -1.86 22.31
N ALA A 390 -8.93 -0.93 22.23
CA ALA A 390 -9.11 0.47 22.59
C ALA A 390 -9.78 1.31 21.49
N GLY A 391 -9.90 0.78 20.27
CA GLY A 391 -10.39 1.47 19.08
C GLY A 391 -9.37 2.44 18.47
N GLU A 392 -8.09 2.24 18.77
CA GLU A 392 -6.98 3.07 18.28
C GLU A 392 -6.41 2.55 16.96
N LEU A 393 -6.57 1.25 16.69
CA LEU A 393 -6.17 0.60 15.44
C LEU A 393 -7.25 -0.35 14.91
N GLU A 394 -7.26 -0.57 13.60
CA GLU A 394 -8.05 -1.59 12.92
C GLU A 394 -7.12 -2.63 12.27
N VAL A 395 -7.45 -3.91 12.38
CA VAL A 395 -6.73 -4.97 11.67
C VAL A 395 -7.42 -5.24 10.33
N ILE A 396 -6.68 -5.14 9.23
CA ILE A 396 -7.22 -5.15 7.87
C ILE A 396 -6.59 -6.23 6.98
N LEU A 397 -7.25 -6.50 5.86
CA LEU A 397 -6.79 -7.34 4.75
C LEU A 397 -6.45 -6.48 3.51
N PRO A 398 -5.75 -7.04 2.50
CA PRO A 398 -5.47 -6.33 1.25
C PRO A 398 -6.71 -5.75 0.56
N SER A 399 -7.86 -6.42 0.64
CA SER A 399 -9.13 -5.95 0.08
C SER A 399 -9.61 -4.64 0.68
N ASP A 400 -9.31 -4.39 1.97
CA ASP A 400 -9.70 -3.15 2.64
C ASP A 400 -8.82 -1.96 2.15
N VAL A 401 -7.61 -2.24 1.66
CA VAL A 401 -6.75 -1.22 1.04
C VAL A 401 -7.26 -0.86 -0.35
N GLU A 402 -7.83 -1.81 -1.11
CA GLU A 402 -8.40 -1.54 -2.44
C GLU A 402 -9.49 -0.47 -2.40
N ASP A 403 -10.30 -0.48 -1.35
CA ASP A 403 -11.35 0.51 -1.11
C ASP A 403 -10.80 1.93 -0.86
N THR A 404 -9.49 2.06 -0.63
CA THR A 404 -8.79 3.35 -0.40
C THR A 404 -7.99 3.84 -1.61
N ILE A 405 -8.01 3.13 -2.75
CA ILE A 405 -7.21 3.51 -3.92
C ILE A 405 -7.67 4.86 -4.48
N VAL A 406 -6.72 5.75 -4.74
CA VAL A 406 -6.98 7.04 -5.40
C VAL A 406 -6.89 6.83 -6.91
N HIS A 407 -7.91 7.26 -7.65
CA HIS A 407 -7.95 7.22 -9.11
C HIS A 407 -7.44 8.51 -9.77
#